data_AF-A0A5A8ALS9-F1
#
_entry.id   AF-A0A5A8ALS9-F1
#
_cell.length_a   1.000
_cell.length_b   1.000
_cell.length_c   1.000
_cell.angle_alpha   90.00
_cell.angle_beta   90.00
_cell.angle_gamma   90.00
#
_symmetry.space_group_name_H-M   'P 1'
#
loop_
_entity.id
_entity.type
_entity.pdbx_description
1 polymer ?
#
loop_
_entity_poly.entity_id
_entity_poly.type
_entity_poly.pdbx_seq_one_letter_code
_entity_poly.pdbx_strand_id
1 'polypeptide(L)' 'MYFVYILYSASRDVYYKGFSENVEKRLLHHLESKGKYTSGTDNWTVVYMRSFVSKST' A
#
# COMPACT_ATOMS: atom_id res chain seq x y z
N MET A 1 -5.31 9.16 -12.66
CA MET A 1 -6.18 8.61 -11.59
C MET A 1 -5.29 8.28 -10.41
N TYR A 2 -5.64 8.74 -9.22
CA TYR A 2 -4.89 8.49 -7.99
C TYR A 2 -5.68 7.53 -7.12
N PHE A 3 -4.98 6.65 -6.43
CA PHE A 3 -5.60 5.71 -5.50
C PHE A 3 -5.02 5.93 -4.12
N VAL A 4 -5.89 6.13 -3.14
CA VAL A 4 -5.54 6.02 -1.73
C VAL A 4 -5.88 4.60 -1.30
N TYR A 5 -4.95 3.94 -0.62
CA TYR A 5 -5.10 2.55 -0.18
C TYR A 5 -4.67 2.38 1.28
N ILE A 6 -5.22 1.36 1.92
CA ILE A 6 -4.75 0.84 3.21
C ILE A 6 -4.36 -0.62 3.00
N LEU A 7 -3.12 -0.93 3.37
CA LEU A 7 -2.61 -2.29 3.44
C LEU A 7 -2.65 -2.77 4.90
N TYR A 8 -2.92 -4.05 5.09
CA TYR A 8 -2.85 -4.72 6.38
C TYR A 8 -1.80 -5.82 6.33
N SER A 9 -1.01 -5.96 7.40
CA SER A 9 -0.12 -7.10 7.60
C SER A 9 -0.63 -7.92 8.77
N ALA A 10 -1.03 -9.16 8.50
CA ALA A 10 -1.52 -10.07 9.53
C ALA A 10 -0.44 -10.54 10.51
N SER A 11 0.84 -10.50 10.11
CA SER A 11 1.95 -10.98 10.95
C SER A 11 2.38 -9.95 11.98
N ARG A 12 2.22 -8.66 11.66
CA ARG A 12 2.56 -7.56 12.58
C ARG A 12 1.35 -6.87 13.18
N ASP A 13 0.14 -7.22 12.73
CA ASP A 13 -1.11 -6.56 13.10
C ASP A 13 -1.02 -5.03 12.93
N VAL A 14 -0.55 -4.61 11.76
CA VAL A 14 -0.37 -3.19 11.44
C VAL A 14 -1.03 -2.81 10.13
N TYR A 15 -1.46 -1.55 10.10
CA TYR A 15 -2.01 -0.91 8.91
C TYR A 15 -1.03 0.09 8.33
N TYR A 16 -0.87 0.06 7.00
CA TYR A 16 -0.07 1.01 6.25
C TYR A 16 -0.98 1.78 5.29
N LYS A 17 -1.04 3.11 5.44
CA LYS A 17 -1.79 4.00 4.55
C LYS A 17 -0.87 4.63 3.52
N GLY A 18 -1.29 4.67 2.27
CA GLY A 18 -0.51 5.25 1.20
C GLY A 18 -1.37 5.69 0.01
N PHE A 19 -0.72 6.29 -0.97
CA PHE A 19 -1.35 6.57 -2.25
C PHE A 19 -0.40 6.23 -3.41
N SER A 20 -0.98 5.90 -4.56
CA SER A 20 -0.24 5.64 -5.80
C SER A 20 -1.16 5.79 -7.01
N GLU A 21 -0.58 6.02 -8.18
CA GLU A 21 -1.28 5.89 -9.45
C GLU A 21 -1.40 4.42 -9.90
N ASN A 22 -0.58 3.52 -9.33
CA ASN A 22 -0.61 2.08 -9.60
C ASN A 22 -0.45 1.28 -8.30
N VAL A 23 -1.58 0.87 -7.73
CA VAL A 23 -1.64 0.15 -6.44
C VAL A 23 -1.03 -1.25 -6.55
N GLU A 24 -1.21 -1.96 -7.66
CA GLU A 24 -0.68 -3.31 -7.87
C GLU A 24 0.85 -3.34 -7.86
N LYS A 25 1.48 -2.47 -8.66
CA LYS A 25 2.93 -2.32 -8.67
C LYS A 25 3.44 -1.96 -7.28
N ARG A 26 2.74 -1.06 -6.59
CA ARG A 26 3.10 -0.64 -5.24
C ARG A 26 2.97 -1.78 -4.22
N LEU A 27 1.93 -2.60 -4.32
CA LEU A 27 1.75 -3.80 -3.48
C LEU A 27 2.90 -4.78 -3.70
N LEU A 28 3.27 -5.06 -4.96
CA LEU A 28 4.43 -5.90 -5.27
C LEU A 28 5.71 -5.38 -4.61
N HIS A 29 5.97 -4.07 -4.66
CA HIS A 29 7.11 -3.48 -3.95
C HIS A 29 7.08 -3.72 -2.42
N HIS A 30 5.89 -3.74 -1.81
CA HIS A 30 5.73 -4.04 -0.39
C HIS A 30 5.94 -5.53 -0.10
N LEU A 31 5.42 -6.43 -0.94
CA LEU A 31 5.60 -7.89 -0.82
C LEU A 31 7.06 -8.31 -1.06
N GLU A 32 7.77 -7.64 -1.97
CA GLU A 32 9.20 -7.85 -2.23
C GLU A 32 10.11 -7.19 -1.17
N SER A 33 9.54 -6.65 -0.08
CA SER A 33 10.27 -6.02 1.01
C SER A 33 11.23 -4.89 0.57
N LYS A 34 10.90 -4.16 -0.51
CA LYS A 34 11.74 -3.09 -1.07
C LYS A 34 11.62 -1.75 -0.32
N GLY A 35 10.73 -1.62 0.65
CA GLY A 35 10.48 -0.38 1.40
C GLY A 35 11.16 -0.36 2.77
N LYS A 36 11.73 0.77 3.20
CA LYS A 36 12.44 0.88 4.50
C LYS A 36 11.61 0.49 5.73
N TYR A 37 10.32 0.85 5.75
CA TYR A 37 9.43 0.59 6.89
C TYR A 37 8.66 -0.73 6.72
N THR A 38 8.21 -1.00 5.51
CA THR A 38 7.33 -2.14 5.19
C THR A 38 8.09 -3.43 4.86
N SER A 39 9.42 -3.41 4.79
CA SER A 39 10.27 -4.58 4.51
C SER A 39 10.28 -5.63 5.62
N GLY A 40 9.78 -5.30 6.81
CA GLY A 40 9.70 -6.25 7.91
C GLY A 40 8.63 -7.33 7.72
N THR A 41 7.81 -7.24 6.66
CA THR A 41 6.73 -8.20 6.33
C THR A 41 6.47 -8.26 4.84
N ASP A 42 6.09 -9.44 4.37
CA ASP A 42 5.81 -9.80 2.97
C ASP A 42 4.36 -10.27 2.76
N ASN A 43 3.50 -10.17 3.77
CA ASN A 43 2.11 -10.63 3.76
C ASN A 43 1.09 -9.48 3.70
N TRP A 44 1.45 -8.39 3.02
CA TRP A 44 0.58 -7.23 2.88
C TRP A 44 -0.65 -7.55 2.03
N THR A 45 -1.83 -7.18 2.51
CA THR A 45 -3.10 -7.30 1.77
C THR A 45 -3.79 -5.94 1.69
N VAL A 46 -4.44 -5.65 0.55
CA VAL A 46 -5.21 -4.40 0.39
C VAL A 46 -6.56 -4.60 1.07
N VAL A 47 -6.83 -3.83 2.13
CA VAL A 47 -8.11 -3.87 2.87
C VAL A 47 -9.02 -2.69 2.54
N TYR A 48 -8.46 -1.63 1.95
CA TYR A 48 -9.21 -0.48 1.48
C TYR A 48 -8.54 0.13 0.26
N MET A 49 -9.36 0.60 -0.69
CA MET A 49 -8.90 1.34 -1.84
C MET A 49 -9.98 2.32 -2.31
N ARG A 50 -9.58 3.55 -2.66
CA ARG A 50 -10.46 4.57 -3.23
C ARG A 50 -9.76 5.34 -4.33
N SER A 51 -10.44 5.55 -5.45
CA SER A 51 -9.94 6.34 -6.58
C SER A 51 -10.31 7.82 -6.47
N PHE A 52 -9.44 8.66 -7.01
CA PHE A 52 -9.55 10.11 -7.09
C PHE A 52 -9.08 10.59 -8.47
N VAL A 53 -9.76 11.60 -9.01
CA VAL A 53 -9.47 12.11 -10.36
C VAL A 53 -8.18 12.94 -10.35
N SER A 54 -7.96 13.74 -9.32
CA SER A 54 -6.80 14.62 -9.17
C SER A 54 -6.13 14.47 -7.81
N LYS A 55 -4.87 14.87 -7.74
CA LYS A 55 -4.13 15.09 -6.51
C LYS A 55 -4.06 16.60 -6.30
N SER A 56 -4.65 17.08 -5.21
CA SER A 56 -4.46 18.47 -4.77
C SER A 56 -3.08 18.61 -4.12
N THR A 57 -2.36 19.67 -4.48
CA THR A 57 -1.05 20.04 -3.93
C THR A 57 -1.23 21.07 -2.83
#